data_AF-A0A4Y8Q7J8-F1
#
_entry.id   AF-A0A4Y8Q7J8-F1
#
_cell.length_a   1.000
_cell.length_b   1.000
_cell.length_c   1.000
_cell.angle_alpha   90.00
_cell.angle_beta   90.00
_cell.angle_gamma   90.00
#
_symmetry.space_group_name_H-M   'P 1'
#
loop_
_entity.id
_entity.type
_entity.pdbx_description
1 polymer ?
#
loop_
_entity_poly.entity_id
_entity_poly.type
_entity_poly.pdbx_seq_one_letter_code
_entity_poly.pdbx_strand_id
1 'polypeptide(L)'
;MNAWKKSMTALLSLTLALGVSTAVFAADTKTVYQNITTSQFGYCEQSIPYSDAEGYFGTLNLIYSNTYTVFKVCYYKGEVTKP
;
A
#
# COMPACT_ATOMS: atom_id res chain seq x y z
N MET A 1 40.88 -37.18 19.81
CA MET A 1 39.56 -36.65 20.19
C MET A 1 39.57 -35.13 20.03
N ASN A 2 39.48 -34.61 18.80
CA ASN A 2 39.68 -33.16 18.49
C ASN A 2 38.48 -32.51 17.74
N ALA A 3 37.29 -33.13 17.77
CA ALA A 3 36.14 -32.68 16.97
C ALA A 3 35.42 -31.45 17.55
N TRP A 4 35.66 -31.07 18.81
CA TRP A 4 34.91 -30.00 19.48
C TRP A 4 35.37 -28.57 19.18
N LYS A 5 36.50 -28.36 18.49
CA LYS A 5 36.98 -27.00 18.16
C LYS A 5 36.50 -26.46 16.82
N LYS A 6 35.91 -27.30 15.95
CA LYS A 6 35.50 -26.88 14.60
C LYS A 6 34.10 -26.24 14.53
N SER A 7 33.31 -26.29 15.61
CA SER A 7 31.89 -25.91 15.55
C SER A 7 31.57 -24.48 15.97
N MET A 8 32.52 -23.71 16.50
CA MET A 8 32.24 -22.33 16.94
C MET A 8 32.60 -21.25 15.91
N THR A 9 33.37 -21.56 14.87
CA THR A 9 33.74 -20.58 13.83
C THR A 9 32.67 -20.39 12.77
N ALA A 10 31.72 -21.32 12.62
CA ALA A 10 30.63 -21.20 11.64
C ALA A 10 29.51 -20.24 12.08
N LEU A 11 29.44 -19.90 13.37
CA LEU A 11 28.42 -18.99 13.93
C LEU A 11 28.77 -17.50 13.75
N LEU A 12 30.03 -17.16 13.46
CA LEU A 12 30.50 -15.77 13.36
C LEU A 12 30.35 -15.16 11.95
N SER A 13 30.18 -15.98 10.91
CA SER A 13 30.03 -15.50 9.52
C SER A 13 28.59 -15.18 9.12
N LEU A 14 27.59 -15.53 9.95
CA LEU A 14 26.18 -15.35 9.58
C LEU A 14 25.62 -13.95 9.88
N THR A 15 26.33 -13.13 10.66
CA THR A 15 25.83 -11.81 11.09
C THR A 15 26.24 -10.64 10.19
N LEU A 16 27.18 -10.81 9.26
CA LEU A 16 27.58 -9.73 8.34
C LEU A 16 26.76 -9.64 7.04
N ALA A 17 25.79 -10.54 6.82
CA ALA A 17 24.93 -10.53 5.62
C ALA A 17 23.66 -9.67 5.78
N LEU A 18 23.40 -9.10 6.97
CA LEU A 18 22.25 -8.22 7.22
C LEU A 18 22.55 -6.75 6.93
N GLY A 19 23.71 -6.43 6.36
CA GLY A 19 23.97 -5.15 5.70
C GLY A 19 23.19 -5.02 4.38
N VAL A 20 21.89 -5.33 4.39
CA VAL A 20 21.01 -4.92 3.31
C VAL A 20 20.86 -3.42 3.48
N SER A 21 21.65 -2.71 2.70
CA SER A 21 21.55 -1.30 2.38
C SER A 21 20.10 -0.95 2.11
N THR A 22 19.34 -0.58 3.15
CA THR A 22 18.18 0.29 2.96
C THR A 22 18.75 1.67 2.72
N ALA A 23 19.31 1.85 1.51
CA ALA A 23 19.26 3.16 0.89
C ALA A 23 17.76 3.47 0.83
N VAL A 24 17.30 4.18 1.85
CA VAL A 24 16.03 4.87 1.86
C VAL A 24 16.19 5.88 0.73
N PHE A 25 15.90 5.44 -0.50
CA PHE A 25 15.64 6.37 -1.57
C PHE A 25 14.60 7.29 -0.99
N ALA A 26 14.89 8.59 -0.99
CA ALA A 26 13.87 9.59 -0.74
C ALA A 26 12.78 9.27 -1.76
N ALA A 27 11.73 8.59 -1.30
CA ALA A 27 10.50 8.40 -2.03
C ALA A 27 10.07 9.81 -2.36
N ASP A 28 10.29 10.25 -3.61
CA ASP A 28 9.71 11.49 -4.11
C ASP A 28 8.21 11.24 -4.12
N THR A 29 7.58 11.45 -2.96
CA THR A 29 6.19 11.13 -2.74
C THR A 29 5.37 12.03 -3.63
N LYS A 30 4.83 11.47 -4.71
CA LYS A 30 3.98 12.20 -5.63
C LYS A 30 2.55 12.08 -5.14
N THR A 31 1.97 13.21 -4.75
CA THR A 31 0.55 13.31 -4.38
C THR A 31 -0.26 13.78 -5.58
N VAL A 32 -1.34 13.06 -5.90
CA VAL A 32 -2.30 13.41 -6.97
C VAL A 32 -3.72 13.29 -6.42
N TYR A 33 -4.65 14.06 -6.96
CA TYR A 33 -6.08 13.90 -6.68
C TYR A 33 -6.71 12.91 -7.64
N GLN A 34 -7.33 11.87 -7.09
CA GLN A 34 -8.03 10.86 -7.88
C GLN A 34 -9.54 10.94 -7.66
N ASN A 35 -10.29 10.75 -8.74
CA ASN A 35 -11.74 10.64 -8.73
C ASN A 35 -12.14 9.29 -9.32
N ILE A 36 -13.04 8.56 -8.66
CA ILE A 36 -13.60 7.32 -9.19
C ILE A 36 -15.11 7.24 -9.00
N THR A 37 -15.74 6.46 -9.86
CA THR A 37 -17.18 6.18 -9.81
C THR A 37 -17.37 4.69 -9.64
N THR A 38 -18.18 4.29 -8.67
CA THR A 38 -18.55 2.88 -8.45
C THR A 38 -20.06 2.73 -8.41
N SER A 39 -20.56 1.54 -8.75
CA SER A 39 -21.98 1.19 -8.62
C SER A 39 -22.12 0.10 -7.57
N GLN A 40 -22.99 0.30 -6.59
CA GLN A 40 -23.19 -0.62 -5.47
C GLN A 40 -24.68 -0.82 -5.22
N PHE A 41 -25.07 -2.02 -4.80
CA PHE A 41 -26.42 -2.26 -4.30
C PHE A 41 -26.52 -1.80 -2.83
N GLY A 42 -27.56 -1.03 -2.51
CA GLY A 42 -27.81 -0.61 -1.12
C GLY A 42 -27.24 0.77 -0.79
N TYR A 43 -26.05 0.83 -0.20
CA TYR A 43 -25.45 2.09 0.30
C TYR A 43 -24.04 2.33 -0.26
N CYS A 44 -23.62 3.59 -0.25
CA CYS A 44 -22.24 3.98 -0.55
C CYS A 44 -21.47 4.06 0.76
N GLU A 45 -20.34 3.37 0.85
CA GLU A 45 -19.40 3.58 1.95
C GLU A 45 -18.92 5.04 1.98
N GLN A 46 -18.58 5.56 3.16
CA GLN A 46 -18.11 6.96 3.27
C GLN A 46 -16.69 7.13 2.74
N SER A 47 -15.89 6.06 2.82
CA SER A 47 -14.48 6.06 2.42
C SER A 47 -14.11 4.69 1.88
N ILE A 48 -13.36 4.64 0.79
CA ILE A 48 -12.88 3.38 0.19
C ILE A 48 -11.37 3.43 -0.03
N PRO A 49 -10.67 2.30 0.10
CA PRO A 49 -9.28 2.21 -0.30
C PRO A 49 -9.13 2.34 -1.82
N TYR A 50 -8.07 2.98 -2.28
CA TYR A 50 -7.71 3.09 -3.69
C TYR A 50 -6.30 2.55 -3.92
N SER A 51 -6.15 1.81 -5.01
CA SER A 51 -4.87 1.39 -5.58
C SER A 51 -5.01 1.27 -7.09
N ASP A 52 -4.01 1.71 -7.85
CA ASP A 52 -3.97 1.54 -9.30
C ASP A 52 -2.70 0.84 -9.79
N ALA A 53 -2.65 0.61 -11.11
CA ALA A 53 -1.51 -0.03 -11.78
C ALA A 53 -0.27 0.86 -11.83
N GLU A 54 -0.41 2.18 -11.65
CA GLU A 54 0.72 3.11 -11.60
C GLU A 54 1.39 3.14 -10.21
N GLY A 55 0.76 2.52 -9.21
CA GLY A 55 1.27 2.40 -7.85
C GLY A 55 0.83 3.54 -6.94
N TYR A 56 -0.17 4.34 -7.31
CA TYR A 56 -0.79 5.26 -6.36
C TYR A 56 -1.68 4.48 -5.41
N PHE A 57 -1.62 4.83 -4.14
CA PHE A 57 -2.51 4.31 -3.12
C PHE A 57 -3.00 5.42 -2.20
N GLY A 58 -4.15 5.19 -1.56
CA GLY A 58 -4.71 6.14 -0.61
C GLY A 58 -6.13 5.78 -0.20
N THR A 59 -6.83 6.77 0.37
CA THR A 59 -8.24 6.64 0.73
C THR A 59 -9.03 7.70 -0.03
N LEU A 60 -10.12 7.29 -0.67
CA LEU A 60 -11.04 8.19 -1.35
C LEU A 60 -12.31 8.33 -0.53
N ASN A 61 -12.79 9.56 -0.39
CA ASN A 61 -14.00 9.87 0.38
C ASN A 61 -15.18 10.11 -0.56
N LEU A 62 -16.37 9.71 -0.12
CA LEU A 62 -17.61 9.92 -0.85
C LEU A 62 -17.88 11.43 -0.94
N ILE A 63 -18.04 11.94 -2.16
CA ILE A 63 -18.43 13.33 -2.39
C ILE A 63 -19.94 13.45 -2.56
N TYR A 64 -20.50 12.56 -3.36
CA TYR A 64 -21.94 12.47 -3.53
C TYR A 64 -22.34 11.08 -4.01
N SER A 65 -23.62 10.75 -3.82
CA SER A 65 -24.21 9.51 -4.33
C SER A 65 -25.52 9.81 -5.04
N ASN A 66 -25.77 9.13 -6.15
CA ASN A 66 -27.06 9.17 -6.84
C ASN A 66 -27.76 7.81 -6.72
N THR A 67 -29.08 7.81 -6.56
CA THR A 67 -29.87 6.59 -6.38
C THR A 67 -30.67 6.29 -7.63
N TYR A 68 -30.45 5.10 -8.20
CA TYR A 68 -31.12 4.60 -9.40
C TYR A 68 -31.86 3.30 -9.10
N THR A 69 -33.15 3.42 -8.79
CA THR A 69 -34.08 2.32 -8.48
C THR A 69 -33.57 1.38 -7.36
N VAL A 70 -32.68 0.45 -7.68
CA VAL A 70 -32.09 -0.55 -6.76
C VAL A 70 -30.58 -0.35 -6.55
N PHE A 71 -29.92 0.41 -7.42
CA PHE A 71 -28.48 0.64 -7.40
C PHE A 71 -28.19 2.06 -6.95
N LYS A 72 -27.03 2.25 -6.30
CA LYS A 72 -26.46 3.57 -6.03
C LYS A 72 -25.17 3.75 -6.81
N VAL A 73 -25.06 4.90 -7.45
CA VAL A 73 -23.83 5.36 -8.10
C VAL A 73 -23.11 6.27 -7.11
N CYS A 74 -21.91 5.87 -6.71
CA CYS A 74 -21.13 6.50 -5.66
C CYS A 74 -19.89 7.16 -6.27
N TYR A 75 -19.72 8.46 -6.01
CA TYR A 75 -18.62 9.25 -6.56
C TYR A 75 -17.64 9.59 -5.44
N TYR A 76 -16.41 9.11 -5.58
CA TYR A 76 -15.36 9.26 -4.57
C TYR A 76 -14.23 10.15 -5.07
N LYS A 77 -13.64 10.92 -4.16
CA LYS A 77 -12.46 11.75 -4.40
C LYS A 77 -11.53 11.73 -3.19
N GLY A 78 -10.23 11.76 -3.43
CA GLY A 78 -9.22 11.85 -2.39
C GLY A 78 -7.83 12.07 -2.95
N GLU A 79 -6.92 12.45 -2.05
CA GLU A 79 -5.49 12.50 -2.35
C GLU A 79 -4.92 11.08 -2.29
N VAL A 80 -4.14 10.74 -3.31
CA VAL A 80 -3.44 9.46 -3.41
C VAL A 80 -1.95 9.75 -3.57
N THR A 81 -1.14 8.89 -2.96
CA THR A 81 0.31 9.04 -2.91
C THR A 81 0.97 7.86 -3.56
N LYS A 82 2.07 8.12 -4.25
CA LYS A 82 2.98 7.10 -4.75
C LYS A 82 4.34 7.26 -4.04
N PRO A 83 4.91 6.18 -3.47
CA PRO A 83 6.24 6.17 -2.88
C PRO A 83 7.34 6.09 -3.94
#